data_AF-A0A9W8JQA2-F1
#
_entry.id   AF-A0A9W8JQA2-F1
#
_cell.length_a   1.000
_cell.length_b   1.000
_cell.length_c   1.000
_cell.angle_alpha   90.00
_cell.angle_beta   90.00
_cell.angle_gamma   90.00
#
_symmetry.space_group_name_H-M   'P 1'
#
loop_
_entity.id
_entity.type
_entity.pdbx_description
1 polymer ?
#
loop_
_entity_poly.entity_id
_entity_poly.type
_entity_poly.pdbx_seq_one_letter_code
_entity_poly.pdbx_strand_id
1 'polypeptide(L)'
;MVDRLQAQLRTPTVDENVCPGCNPDISGPGVRIALYLQSLLSVLLVRLSPKDAPGAYWSMTSTAFSLIISGIVTSVKKEISLLDAIVVVYVLLLPVLASAFGLSEVMAPPQGKNATRSVHSPLLIIANWTRSVFTYSFALYVWIAAPNFGSDPPECNKATRLIFFGASLPALGSGRILSLAGWGLFTLLFVWRTLKGAGTIFVAFQALFSSTASQALLKPKHPPKNEVHRELVTRMDFATGKVTHVNRLFRPRQIFHELLQGMASQIMSWAPSGTGRWYRVYGKTILIGILAAWAIAMTELELLLNNLEDDVNNEWGFGQVLPMLLTISPLFSLYESILSRRSSGPADETRVLRFSIRGARGLQRPYCELDPYPPEVIEELPEDQVKKARAPSPFAVVTIDEREMYTTFEWEDTHDPDWDESFDVKVRDLSTVVIRVFDRKCIDQGWPSFVGFVTVLPFALLPPPTEGVQEEDQPASSQTEVLEIPLVRDGKTVLSMTVSFSLSTDTRFLPSLPVVPPVLHEEAKHVQRRVGMVQFGNKIWGRKKETTTHVYQMS
;
A
#
# COMPACT_ATOMS: atom_id res chain seq x y z
N MET A 1 -33.49 67.80 -15.49
CA MET A 1 -33.39 67.38 -16.92
C MET A 1 -31.98 67.58 -17.45
N VAL A 2 -31.29 68.68 -17.09
CA VAL A 2 -29.87 68.92 -17.39
C VAL A 2 -28.94 67.88 -16.72
N ASP A 3 -29.24 67.42 -15.49
CA ASP A 3 -28.43 66.37 -14.83
C ASP A 3 -28.59 64.97 -15.46
N ARG A 4 -29.73 64.69 -16.12
CA ARG A 4 -29.91 63.43 -16.87
C ARG A 4 -29.22 63.46 -18.24
N LEU A 5 -29.02 64.65 -18.81
CA LEU A 5 -28.27 64.83 -20.05
C LEU A 5 -26.75 64.82 -19.79
N GLN A 6 -26.27 65.27 -18.64
CA GLN A 6 -24.87 65.10 -18.24
C GLN A 6 -24.48 63.65 -17.93
N ALA A 7 -25.43 62.81 -17.49
CA ALA A 7 -25.20 61.37 -17.34
C ALA A 7 -25.09 60.61 -18.68
N GLN A 8 -25.68 61.14 -19.77
CA GLN A 8 -25.62 60.53 -21.10
C GLN A 8 -24.49 61.06 -22.00
N LEU A 9 -23.84 62.16 -21.62
CA LEU A 9 -22.73 62.77 -22.37
C LEU A 9 -21.35 62.52 -21.75
N ARG A 10 -21.25 61.67 -20.71
CA ARG A 10 -19.98 60.96 -20.47
C ARG A 10 -19.78 60.02 -21.65
N THR A 11 -19.00 60.47 -22.63
CA THR A 11 -18.21 59.58 -23.48
C THR A 11 -17.68 58.46 -22.58
N PRO A 12 -17.85 57.18 -22.93
CA PRO A 12 -17.14 56.12 -22.21
C PRO A 12 -15.66 56.47 -22.41
N THR A 13 -15.06 57.07 -21.38
CA THR A 13 -13.65 56.87 -21.15
C THR A 13 -13.54 55.36 -21.16
N VAL A 14 -12.82 54.84 -22.17
CA VAL A 14 -12.39 53.45 -22.18
C VAL A 14 -11.78 53.26 -20.80
N ASP A 15 -12.55 52.67 -19.88
CA ASP A 15 -12.12 52.49 -18.51
C ASP A 15 -10.85 51.68 -18.62
N GLU A 16 -9.76 52.24 -18.12
CA GLU A 16 -8.51 51.53 -17.92
C GLU A 16 -8.85 50.20 -17.21
N ASN A 17 -8.68 49.10 -17.95
CA ASN A 17 -8.38 47.77 -17.42
C ASN A 17 -9.52 46.98 -16.76
N VAL A 18 -10.69 46.83 -17.40
CA VAL A 18 -11.62 45.75 -17.01
C VAL A 18 -11.14 44.43 -17.64
N CYS A 19 -10.19 43.79 -16.98
CA CYS A 19 -9.86 42.40 -17.26
C CYS A 19 -11.08 41.53 -16.92
N PRO A 20 -11.51 40.61 -17.81
CA PRO A 20 -12.63 39.72 -17.54
C PRO A 20 -12.44 39.01 -16.19
N GLY A 21 -13.52 38.97 -15.40
CA GLY A 21 -13.53 38.25 -14.13
C GLY A 21 -13.24 36.76 -14.32
N CYS A 22 -12.65 36.15 -13.29
CA CYS A 22 -12.36 34.72 -13.29
C CYS A 22 -13.63 33.87 -13.36
N ASN A 23 -13.55 32.71 -13.99
CA ASN A 23 -14.69 31.80 -14.10
C ASN A 23 -14.91 31.03 -12.78
N PRO A 24 -16.01 31.27 -12.05
CA PRO A 24 -16.25 30.66 -10.74
C PRO A 24 -16.43 29.14 -10.82
N ASP A 25 -16.80 28.57 -11.97
CA ASP A 25 -16.91 27.10 -12.13
C ASP A 25 -15.54 26.41 -12.29
N ILE A 26 -14.47 27.17 -12.51
CA ILE A 26 -13.11 26.63 -12.72
C ILE A 26 -12.20 26.94 -11.53
N SER A 27 -12.11 28.21 -11.13
CA SER A 27 -11.23 28.69 -10.06
C SER A 27 -11.98 29.04 -8.77
N GLY A 28 -13.31 28.84 -8.76
CA GLY A 28 -14.14 29.17 -7.61
C GLY A 28 -13.78 28.40 -6.34
N PRO A 29 -14.19 28.95 -5.18
CA PRO A 29 -13.82 28.40 -3.88
C PRO A 29 -14.25 26.95 -3.70
N GLY A 30 -15.41 26.53 -4.23
CA GLY A 30 -15.87 25.13 -4.08
C GLY A 30 -14.96 24.12 -4.78
N VAL A 31 -14.44 24.41 -5.97
CA VAL A 31 -13.48 23.54 -6.68
C VAL A 31 -12.17 23.42 -5.89
N ARG A 32 -11.66 24.57 -5.39
CA ARG A 32 -10.42 24.64 -4.61
C ARG A 32 -10.54 23.86 -3.30
N ILE A 33 -11.55 24.16 -2.50
CA ILE A 33 -11.83 23.48 -1.22
C ILE A 33 -11.99 21.98 -1.43
N ALA A 34 -12.72 21.56 -2.47
CA ALA A 34 -12.89 20.15 -2.79
C ALA A 34 -11.55 19.45 -3.06
N LEU A 35 -10.69 20.03 -3.91
CA LEU A 35 -9.38 19.43 -4.22
C LEU A 35 -8.41 19.47 -3.04
N TYR A 36 -8.47 20.50 -2.19
CA TYR A 36 -7.71 20.57 -0.93
C TYR A 36 -8.12 19.44 0.00
N LEU A 37 -9.43 19.30 0.23
CA LEU A 37 -9.99 18.30 1.12
C LEU A 37 -9.76 16.87 0.58
N GLN A 38 -10.02 16.63 -0.71
CA GLN A 38 -9.77 15.33 -1.34
C GLN A 38 -8.30 14.91 -1.26
N SER A 39 -7.37 15.84 -1.47
CA SER A 39 -5.93 15.57 -1.37
C SER A 39 -5.53 15.23 0.08
N LEU A 40 -6.04 15.98 1.05
CA LEU A 40 -5.81 15.72 2.47
C LEU A 40 -6.41 14.37 2.91
N LEU A 41 -7.69 14.13 2.60
CA LEU A 41 -8.40 12.90 2.95
C LEU A 41 -7.75 11.67 2.32
N SER A 42 -7.29 11.77 1.07
CA SER A 42 -6.56 10.68 0.40
C SER A 42 -5.28 10.33 1.16
N VAL A 43 -4.49 11.33 1.55
CA VAL A 43 -3.25 11.11 2.34
C VAL A 43 -3.56 10.52 3.72
N LEU A 44 -4.61 11.00 4.39
CA LEU A 44 -5.04 10.49 5.69
C LEU A 44 -5.55 9.04 5.61
N LEU A 45 -6.39 8.73 4.63
CA LEU A 45 -6.95 7.39 4.42
C LEU A 45 -5.87 6.37 4.11
N VAL A 46 -4.88 6.69 3.28
CA VAL A 46 -3.72 5.81 3.05
C VAL A 46 -3.03 5.40 4.35
N ARG A 47 -3.05 6.25 5.37
CA ARG A 47 -2.43 5.96 6.67
C ARG A 47 -3.39 5.31 7.67
N LEU A 48 -4.66 5.72 7.66
CA LEU A 48 -5.63 5.29 8.65
C LEU A 48 -6.37 4.02 8.23
N SER A 49 -6.76 3.93 6.96
CA SER A 49 -7.37 2.75 6.35
C SER A 49 -6.90 2.57 4.90
N PRO A 50 -5.76 1.88 4.68
CA PRO A 50 -5.26 1.60 3.33
C PRO A 50 -6.26 0.85 2.44
N LYS A 51 -7.21 0.12 3.05
CA LYS A 51 -8.26 -0.62 2.37
C LYS A 51 -9.28 0.29 1.70
N ASP A 52 -9.60 1.43 2.34
CA ASP A 52 -10.62 2.37 1.86
C ASP A 52 -10.01 3.51 1.03
N ALA A 53 -8.69 3.68 1.09
CA ALA A 53 -7.94 4.68 0.33
C ALA A 53 -8.18 4.66 -1.20
N PRO A 54 -8.38 3.52 -1.89
CA PRO A 54 -8.63 3.50 -3.34
C PRO A 54 -9.86 4.32 -3.76
N GLY A 55 -10.93 4.31 -2.96
CA GLY A 55 -12.14 5.11 -3.24
C GLY A 55 -11.85 6.61 -3.22
N ALA A 56 -11.09 7.05 -2.22
CA ALA A 56 -10.63 8.45 -2.12
C ALA A 56 -9.76 8.85 -3.32
N TYR A 57 -8.84 7.98 -3.74
CA TYR A 57 -8.02 8.22 -4.91
C TYR A 57 -8.82 8.32 -6.20
N TRP A 58 -9.86 7.50 -6.37
CA TRP A 58 -10.75 7.61 -7.52
C TRP A 58 -11.48 8.93 -7.55
N SER A 59 -12.07 9.35 -6.42
CA SER A 59 -12.74 10.64 -6.30
C SER A 59 -11.81 11.82 -6.64
N MET A 60 -10.63 11.84 -6.04
CA MET A 60 -9.61 12.87 -6.30
C MET A 60 -9.13 12.86 -7.76
N THR A 61 -8.85 11.67 -8.31
CA THR A 61 -8.35 11.51 -9.69
C THR A 61 -9.39 11.95 -10.71
N SER A 62 -10.66 11.58 -10.51
CA SER A 62 -11.77 11.98 -11.39
C SER A 62 -12.02 13.49 -11.33
N THR A 63 -11.99 14.09 -10.14
CA THR A 63 -12.15 15.55 -9.98
C THR A 63 -11.03 16.30 -10.69
N ALA A 64 -9.78 15.89 -10.47
CA ALA A 64 -8.63 16.48 -11.12
C ALA A 64 -8.65 16.29 -12.65
N PHE A 65 -9.05 15.12 -13.15
CA PHE A 65 -9.23 14.89 -14.59
C PHE A 65 -10.28 15.81 -15.19
N SER A 66 -11.43 15.91 -14.54
CA SER A 66 -12.52 16.79 -14.98
C SER A 66 -12.02 18.23 -15.09
N LEU A 67 -11.31 18.72 -14.06
CA LEU A 67 -10.75 20.07 -14.06
C LEU A 67 -9.70 20.28 -15.17
N ILE A 68 -8.83 19.30 -15.42
CA ILE A 68 -7.84 19.38 -16.51
C ILE A 68 -8.54 19.43 -17.87
N ILE A 69 -9.53 18.56 -18.10
CA ILE A 69 -10.25 18.52 -19.37
C ILE A 69 -11.02 19.83 -19.58
N SER A 70 -11.72 20.32 -18.57
CA SER A 70 -12.41 21.60 -18.61
C SER A 70 -11.43 22.74 -18.91
N GLY A 71 -10.30 22.82 -18.20
CA GLY A 71 -9.27 23.84 -18.43
C GLY A 71 -8.65 23.79 -19.83
N ILE A 72 -8.44 22.59 -20.39
CA ILE A 72 -7.97 22.43 -21.77
C ILE A 72 -9.03 22.91 -22.77
N VAL A 73 -10.28 22.46 -22.62
CA VAL A 73 -11.38 22.79 -23.54
C VAL A 73 -11.66 24.30 -23.53
N THR A 74 -11.75 24.93 -22.36
CA THR A 74 -11.96 26.37 -22.24
C THR A 74 -10.75 27.18 -22.71
N SER A 75 -9.52 26.66 -22.53
CA SER A 75 -8.32 27.28 -23.12
C SER A 75 -8.32 27.26 -24.64
N VAL A 76 -8.71 26.15 -25.27
CA VAL A 76 -8.83 26.05 -26.73
C VAL A 76 -9.88 27.01 -27.27
N LYS A 77 -11.00 27.17 -26.54
CA LYS A 77 -12.05 28.14 -26.89
C LYS A 77 -11.70 29.59 -26.56
N LYS A 78 -10.59 29.83 -25.86
CA LYS A 78 -10.21 31.15 -25.32
C LYS A 78 -11.31 31.74 -24.42
N GLU A 79 -11.91 30.90 -23.58
CA GLU A 79 -12.94 31.29 -22.60
C GLU A 79 -12.39 31.38 -21.16
N ILE A 80 -11.11 31.04 -20.96
CA ILE A 80 -10.44 31.02 -19.65
C ILE A 80 -9.36 32.09 -19.60
N SER A 81 -9.27 32.82 -18.49
CA SER A 81 -8.20 33.79 -18.24
C SER A 81 -6.86 33.08 -17.99
N LEU A 82 -5.74 33.81 -18.13
CA LEU A 82 -4.42 33.29 -17.74
C LEU A 82 -4.37 32.96 -16.25
N LEU A 83 -5.00 33.80 -15.42
CA LEU A 83 -5.01 33.63 -13.97
C LEU A 83 -5.79 32.38 -13.54
N ASP A 84 -6.97 32.13 -14.13
CA ASP A 84 -7.73 30.89 -13.91
C ASP A 84 -6.89 29.65 -14.26
N ALA A 85 -6.18 29.69 -15.39
CA ALA A 85 -5.35 28.57 -15.80
C ALA A 85 -4.14 28.35 -14.86
N ILE A 86 -3.53 29.41 -14.33
CA ILE A 86 -2.46 29.31 -13.33
C ILE A 86 -3.00 28.67 -12.04
N VAL A 87 -4.15 29.14 -11.54
CA VAL A 87 -4.81 28.59 -10.36
C VAL A 87 -5.13 27.11 -10.56
N VAL A 88 -5.71 26.73 -11.70
CA VAL A 88 -5.98 25.33 -12.05
C VAL A 88 -4.70 24.49 -11.99
N VAL A 89 -3.61 24.97 -12.61
CA VAL A 89 -2.32 24.28 -12.62
C VAL A 89 -1.76 24.06 -11.22
N TYR A 90 -1.89 25.05 -10.32
CA TYR A 90 -1.44 24.94 -8.94
C TYR A 90 -2.32 24.05 -8.08
N VAL A 91 -3.64 24.13 -8.20
CA VAL A 91 -4.55 23.26 -7.45
C VAL A 91 -4.35 21.80 -7.88
N LEU A 92 -4.08 21.54 -9.17
CA LEU A 92 -3.77 20.20 -9.68
C LEU A 92 -2.43 19.64 -9.19
N LEU A 93 -1.52 20.48 -8.68
CA LEU A 93 -0.28 20.02 -8.05
C LEU A 93 -0.57 19.19 -6.79
N LEU A 94 -1.64 19.50 -6.04
CA LEU A 94 -1.99 18.79 -4.81
C LEU A 94 -2.31 17.31 -5.04
N PRO A 95 -3.20 16.92 -5.98
CA PRO A 95 -3.40 15.52 -6.36
C PRO A 95 -2.13 14.83 -6.87
N VAL A 96 -1.26 15.56 -7.58
CA VAL A 96 0.05 15.03 -8.03
C VAL A 96 0.93 14.69 -6.83
N LEU A 97 1.04 15.57 -5.84
CA LEU A 97 1.79 15.31 -4.61
C LEU A 97 1.16 14.15 -3.80
N ALA A 98 -0.15 14.20 -3.58
CA ALA A 98 -0.89 13.16 -2.84
C ALA A 98 -0.73 11.76 -3.45
N SER A 99 -0.71 11.65 -4.78
CA SER A 99 -0.49 10.39 -5.49
C SER A 99 0.98 10.00 -5.58
N ALA A 100 1.90 10.94 -5.77
CA ALA A 100 3.34 10.65 -5.79
C ALA A 100 3.80 9.97 -4.50
N PHE A 101 3.28 10.42 -3.36
CA PHE A 101 3.63 9.91 -2.04
C PHE A 101 2.69 8.81 -1.54
N GLY A 102 1.37 8.96 -1.63
CA GLY A 102 0.46 7.98 -1.03
C GLY A 102 0.28 6.72 -1.88
N LEU A 103 0.37 6.81 -3.22
CA LEU A 103 0.34 5.59 -4.06
C LEU A 103 1.58 4.72 -3.80
N SER A 104 2.71 5.33 -3.43
CA SER A 104 3.91 4.57 -3.04
C SER A 104 3.71 3.74 -1.77
N GLU A 105 2.83 4.17 -0.87
CA GLU A 105 2.48 3.47 0.36
C GLU A 105 1.34 2.46 0.13
N VAL A 106 0.33 2.78 -0.69
CA VAL A 106 -0.72 1.80 -1.09
C VAL A 106 -0.12 0.65 -1.91
N MET A 107 0.85 0.95 -2.77
CA MET A 107 1.56 -0.06 -3.56
C MET A 107 2.69 -0.73 -2.78
N ALA A 108 3.06 -0.19 -1.62
CA ALA A 108 3.93 -0.90 -0.71
C ALA A 108 3.13 -2.09 -0.14
N PRO A 109 3.71 -3.30 -0.12
CA PRO A 109 3.04 -4.42 0.51
C PRO A 109 2.66 -4.04 1.95
N PRO A 110 1.46 -4.39 2.43
CA PRO A 110 1.12 -4.25 3.85
C PRO A 110 2.26 -4.78 4.72
N GLN A 111 2.56 -4.13 5.85
CA GLN A 111 3.63 -4.55 6.77
C GLN A 111 3.43 -5.95 7.42
N GLY A 112 2.50 -6.77 6.92
CA GLY A 112 2.36 -8.18 7.24
C GLY A 112 3.26 -9.01 6.32
N LYS A 113 4.06 -9.89 6.92
CA LYS A 113 5.16 -10.63 6.29
C LYS A 113 4.84 -11.45 5.04
N ASN A 114 3.57 -11.58 4.63
CA ASN A 114 3.17 -12.43 3.51
C ASN A 114 2.02 -11.85 2.66
N ALA A 115 1.65 -10.58 2.82
CA ALA A 115 0.54 -10.03 2.04
C ALA A 115 0.90 -9.93 0.54
N THR A 116 0.20 -10.69 -0.30
CA THR A 116 0.21 -10.51 -1.75
C THR A 116 -0.07 -9.04 -2.06
N ARG A 117 0.67 -8.45 -3.00
CA ARG A 117 0.48 -7.07 -3.41
C ARG A 117 -0.94 -6.94 -3.95
N SER A 118 -1.87 -6.42 -3.14
CA SER A 118 -3.22 -6.09 -3.59
C SER A 118 -3.08 -4.86 -4.47
N VAL A 119 -2.73 -5.05 -5.74
CA VAL A 119 -2.82 -3.99 -6.73
C VAL A 119 -4.31 -3.71 -6.89
N HIS A 120 -4.82 -2.75 -6.11
CA HIS A 120 -6.26 -2.58 -5.92
C HIS A 120 -7.01 -2.14 -7.19
N SER A 121 -6.32 -1.70 -8.24
CA SER A 121 -6.89 -1.63 -9.59
C SER A 121 -5.81 -1.26 -10.62
N PRO A 122 -5.59 -2.04 -11.71
CA PRO A 122 -4.74 -1.60 -12.81
C PRO A 122 -5.25 -0.31 -13.46
N LEU A 123 -6.56 -0.10 -13.47
CA LEU A 123 -7.20 1.10 -14.00
C LEU A 123 -6.81 2.35 -13.20
N LEU A 124 -6.71 2.25 -11.87
CA LEU A 124 -6.29 3.39 -11.04
C LEU A 124 -4.85 3.80 -11.33
N ILE A 125 -3.96 2.86 -11.63
CA ILE A 125 -2.57 3.14 -12.01
C ILE A 125 -2.53 3.97 -13.30
N ILE A 126 -3.27 3.51 -14.31
CA ILE A 126 -3.32 4.15 -15.62
C ILE A 126 -4.01 5.50 -15.51
N ALA A 127 -5.14 5.59 -14.83
CA ALA A 127 -5.84 6.85 -14.59
C ALA A 127 -4.91 7.86 -13.91
N ASN A 128 -4.23 7.48 -12.82
CA ASN A 128 -3.33 8.40 -12.14
C ASN A 128 -2.11 8.81 -12.99
N TRP A 129 -1.56 7.88 -13.78
CA TRP A 129 -0.49 8.18 -14.73
C TRP A 129 -0.95 9.17 -15.79
N THR A 130 -2.04 8.86 -16.50
CA THR A 130 -2.64 9.69 -17.55
C THR A 130 -3.01 11.07 -17.02
N ARG A 131 -3.59 11.16 -15.81
CA ARG A 131 -3.87 12.44 -15.13
C ARG A 131 -2.61 13.28 -15.00
N SER A 132 -1.53 12.66 -14.50
CA SER A 132 -0.26 13.35 -14.28
C SER A 132 0.34 13.83 -15.60
N VAL A 133 0.30 13.01 -16.67
CA VAL A 133 0.73 13.44 -18.02
C VAL A 133 -0.01 14.70 -18.42
N PHE A 134 -1.34 14.69 -18.37
CA PHE A 134 -2.13 15.87 -18.76
C PHE A 134 -1.88 17.08 -17.86
N THR A 135 -1.73 16.91 -16.54
CA THR A 135 -1.39 18.02 -15.64
C THR A 135 -0.07 18.68 -16.03
N TYR A 136 1.00 17.89 -16.23
CA TYR A 136 2.31 18.44 -16.60
C TYR A 136 2.30 19.09 -17.99
N SER A 137 1.64 18.45 -18.97
CA SER A 137 1.49 19.01 -20.31
C SER A 137 0.70 20.31 -20.32
N PHE A 138 -0.43 20.36 -19.59
CA PHE A 138 -1.24 21.57 -19.49
C PHE A 138 -0.48 22.70 -18.78
N ALA A 139 0.22 22.39 -17.68
CA ALA A 139 1.06 23.36 -16.98
C ALA A 139 2.12 23.98 -17.88
N LEU A 140 2.89 23.16 -18.60
CA LEU A 140 3.88 23.64 -19.56
C LEU A 140 3.22 24.47 -20.66
N TYR A 141 2.09 24.03 -21.20
CA TYR A 141 1.35 24.76 -22.22
C TYR A 141 0.92 26.15 -21.75
N VAL A 142 0.30 26.27 -20.57
CA VAL A 142 -0.13 27.55 -19.99
C VAL A 142 1.05 28.52 -19.88
N TRP A 143 2.19 28.07 -19.34
CA TRP A 143 3.35 28.93 -19.17
C TRP A 143 4.12 29.23 -20.47
N ILE A 144 4.11 28.33 -21.45
CA ILE A 144 4.66 28.58 -22.78
C ILE A 144 3.78 29.59 -23.52
N ALA A 145 2.46 29.46 -23.45
CA ALA A 145 1.51 30.31 -24.15
C ALA A 145 1.15 31.61 -23.40
N ALA A 146 1.63 31.79 -22.15
CA ALA A 146 1.23 32.88 -21.25
C ALA A 146 1.07 34.27 -21.87
N PRO A 147 1.96 34.78 -22.77
CA PRO A 147 1.78 36.10 -23.39
C PRO A 147 0.47 36.26 -24.17
N ASN A 148 0.01 35.18 -24.81
CA ASN A 148 -1.15 35.16 -25.70
C ASN A 148 -2.25 34.21 -25.19
N PHE A 149 -2.21 33.86 -23.90
CA PHE A 149 -3.10 32.87 -23.34
C PHE A 149 -4.46 33.49 -23.00
N GLY A 150 -5.54 32.78 -23.32
CA GLY A 150 -6.88 33.06 -22.83
C GLY A 150 -7.72 34.03 -23.67
N SER A 151 -8.85 34.44 -23.10
CA SER A 151 -9.81 35.44 -23.61
C SER A 151 -9.28 36.86 -23.54
N ASP A 152 -8.40 37.12 -22.57
CA ASP A 152 -8.16 38.47 -22.09
C ASP A 152 -7.26 39.26 -23.04
N PRO A 153 -7.40 40.60 -23.07
CA PRO A 153 -6.43 41.44 -23.74
C PRO A 153 -5.01 41.14 -23.22
N PRO A 154 -3.97 41.19 -24.07
CA PRO A 154 -2.59 40.89 -23.65
C PRO A 154 -2.07 41.83 -22.55
N GLU A 155 -2.74 42.95 -22.31
CA GLU A 155 -2.46 43.88 -21.21
C GLU A 155 -2.84 43.29 -19.84
N CYS A 156 -3.92 42.52 -19.77
CA CYS A 156 -4.34 41.81 -18.56
C CYS A 156 -3.33 40.73 -18.16
N ASN A 157 -2.81 39.98 -19.13
CA ASN A 157 -1.76 38.98 -18.89
C ASN A 157 -0.47 39.62 -18.33
N LYS A 158 -0.17 40.89 -18.69
CA LYS A 158 0.97 41.63 -18.12
C LYS A 158 0.73 42.05 -16.67
N ALA A 159 -0.52 42.32 -16.30
CA ALA A 159 -0.89 42.70 -14.94
C ALA A 159 -0.89 41.51 -13.97
N THR A 160 -1.07 40.29 -14.46
CA THR A 160 -1.07 39.07 -13.64
C THR A 160 0.25 38.89 -12.88
N ARG A 161 0.15 38.69 -11.57
CA ARG A 161 1.29 38.47 -10.67
C ARG A 161 1.31 37.04 -10.17
N LEU A 162 2.43 36.36 -10.40
CA LEU A 162 2.73 35.06 -9.82
C LEU A 162 3.34 35.25 -8.44
N ILE A 163 2.79 34.59 -7.43
CA ILE A 163 3.37 34.63 -6.08
C ILE A 163 4.23 33.39 -5.87
N PHE A 164 5.49 33.59 -5.48
CA PHE A 164 6.43 32.51 -5.17
C PHE A 164 7.20 32.80 -3.89
N PHE A 165 7.03 31.98 -2.85
CA PHE A 165 7.55 32.23 -1.49
C PHE A 165 7.23 33.64 -0.96
N GLY A 166 6.01 34.12 -1.18
CA GLY A 166 5.57 35.45 -0.76
C GLY A 166 6.12 36.62 -1.61
N ALA A 167 7.02 36.36 -2.56
CA ALA A 167 7.45 37.37 -3.52
C ALA A 167 6.45 37.46 -4.69
N SER A 168 6.02 38.68 -5.02
CA SER A 168 5.17 38.96 -6.18
C SER A 168 6.04 39.17 -7.42
N LEU A 169 5.96 38.23 -8.37
CA LEU A 169 6.70 38.26 -9.64
C LEU A 169 5.74 38.51 -10.80
N PRO A 170 6.13 39.28 -11.84
CA PRO A 170 5.30 39.42 -13.04
C PRO A 170 5.16 38.07 -13.75
N ALA A 171 3.92 37.65 -14.04
CA ALA A 171 3.65 36.34 -14.64
C ALA A 171 4.32 36.17 -16.01
N LEU A 172 4.46 37.23 -16.81
CA LEU A 172 5.14 37.19 -18.12
C LEU A 172 6.66 37.35 -18.05
N GLY A 173 7.21 37.79 -16.92
CA GLY A 173 8.63 38.08 -16.75
C GLY A 173 9.35 36.95 -16.02
N SER A 174 9.92 37.27 -14.85
CA SER A 174 10.63 36.32 -14.00
C SER A 174 9.74 35.15 -13.54
N GLY A 175 8.44 35.41 -13.31
CA GLY A 175 7.48 34.38 -12.94
C GLY A 175 7.37 33.28 -13.99
N ARG A 176 7.30 33.65 -15.27
CA ARG A 176 7.26 32.69 -16.40
C ARG A 176 8.48 31.79 -16.42
N ILE A 177 9.67 32.38 -16.34
CA ILE A 177 10.93 31.63 -16.41
C ILE A 177 11.03 30.67 -15.23
N LEU A 178 10.71 31.14 -14.03
CA LEU A 178 10.70 30.33 -12.82
C LEU A 178 9.71 29.17 -12.91
N SER A 179 8.47 29.43 -13.34
CA SER A 179 7.45 28.41 -13.52
C SER A 179 7.82 27.40 -14.61
N LEU A 180 8.36 27.84 -15.75
CA LEU A 180 8.84 26.94 -16.80
C LEU A 180 9.98 26.05 -16.32
N ALA A 181 10.94 26.61 -15.56
CA ALA A 181 12.03 25.84 -14.98
C ALA A 181 11.50 24.81 -13.95
N GLY A 182 10.58 25.23 -13.07
CA GLY A 182 9.96 24.35 -12.07
C GLY A 182 9.15 23.21 -12.69
N TRP A 183 8.21 23.54 -13.57
CA TRP A 183 7.38 22.54 -14.27
C TRP A 183 8.21 21.68 -15.24
N GLY A 184 9.25 22.23 -15.85
CA GLY A 184 10.21 21.49 -16.66
C GLY A 184 10.97 20.44 -15.84
N LEU A 185 11.46 20.82 -14.65
CA LEU A 185 12.11 19.90 -13.72
C LEU A 185 11.15 18.81 -13.24
N PHE A 186 9.92 19.16 -12.86
CA PHE A 186 8.92 18.18 -12.45
C PHE A 186 8.54 17.22 -13.58
N THR A 187 8.43 17.71 -14.80
CA THR A 187 8.16 16.89 -15.99
C THR A 187 9.32 15.92 -16.23
N LEU A 188 10.57 16.37 -16.10
CA LEU A 188 11.75 15.50 -16.24
C LEU A 188 11.77 14.40 -15.17
N LEU A 189 11.47 14.74 -13.91
CA LEU A 189 11.37 13.77 -12.82
C LEU A 189 10.23 12.76 -13.06
N PHE A 190 9.09 13.24 -13.59
CA PHE A 190 7.96 12.39 -13.95
C PHE A 190 8.29 11.45 -15.11
N VAL A 191 8.96 11.93 -16.17
CA VAL A 191 9.41 11.11 -17.30
C VAL A 191 10.41 10.05 -16.81
N TRP A 192 11.39 10.44 -16.00
CA TRP A 192 12.34 9.51 -15.40
C TRP A 192 11.66 8.42 -14.55
N ARG A 193 10.69 8.81 -13.71
CA ARG A 193 9.87 7.87 -12.93
C ARG A 193 9.06 6.94 -13.84
N THR A 194 8.48 7.48 -14.91
CA THR A 194 7.70 6.72 -15.91
C THR A 194 8.59 5.71 -16.63
N LEU A 195 9.78 6.09 -17.06
CA LEU A 195 10.74 5.19 -17.72
C LEU A 195 11.16 4.04 -16.79
N LYS A 196 11.49 4.34 -15.53
CA LYS A 196 11.78 3.29 -14.53
C LYS A 196 10.58 2.38 -14.25
N GLY A 197 9.37 2.91 -14.33
CA GLY A 197 8.10 2.21 -14.07
C GLY A 197 7.43 1.62 -15.31
N ALA A 198 8.03 1.74 -16.50
CA ALA A 198 7.35 1.46 -17.77
C ALA A 198 6.80 0.03 -17.85
N GLY A 199 7.54 -0.95 -17.34
CA GLY A 199 7.06 -2.34 -17.27
C GLY A 199 5.81 -2.50 -16.41
N THR A 200 5.68 -1.77 -15.29
CA THR A 200 4.47 -1.84 -14.46
C THR A 200 3.28 -1.19 -15.15
N ILE A 201 3.50 -0.06 -15.85
CA ILE A 201 2.45 0.63 -16.62
C ILE A 201 1.99 -0.24 -17.79
N PHE A 202 2.92 -0.88 -18.51
CA PHE A 202 2.61 -1.77 -19.62
C PHE A 202 1.81 -2.99 -19.17
N VAL A 203 2.23 -3.66 -18.09
CA VAL A 203 1.48 -4.79 -17.53
C VAL A 203 0.12 -4.35 -17.00
N ALA A 204 0.03 -3.17 -16.36
CA ALA A 204 -1.26 -2.60 -15.94
C ALA A 204 -2.19 -2.35 -17.13
N PHE A 205 -1.67 -1.82 -18.24
CA PHE A 205 -2.43 -1.58 -19.46
C PHE A 205 -2.93 -2.89 -20.07
N GLN A 206 -2.06 -3.90 -20.19
CA GLN A 206 -2.47 -5.23 -20.64
C GLN A 206 -3.51 -5.87 -19.71
N ALA A 207 -3.39 -5.66 -18.40
CA ALA A 207 -4.34 -6.18 -17.41
C ALA A 207 -5.75 -5.59 -17.54
N LEU A 208 -5.93 -4.44 -18.20
CA LEU A 208 -7.27 -3.92 -18.52
C LEU A 208 -8.01 -4.77 -19.55
N PHE A 209 -7.28 -5.41 -20.46
CA PHE A 209 -7.85 -6.15 -21.59
C PHE A 209 -7.62 -7.66 -21.48
N SER A 210 -6.83 -8.14 -20.51
CA SER A 210 -6.48 -9.55 -20.34
C SER A 210 -6.53 -9.99 -18.87
N SER A 211 -7.31 -11.04 -18.60
CA SER A 211 -7.37 -11.69 -17.29
C SER A 211 -6.02 -12.34 -16.91
N THR A 212 -5.28 -12.87 -17.88
CA THR A 212 -3.94 -13.45 -17.67
C THR A 212 -2.93 -12.39 -17.24
N ALA A 213 -2.96 -11.21 -17.85
CA ALA A 213 -2.09 -10.10 -17.45
C ALA A 213 -2.47 -9.53 -16.08
N SER A 214 -3.77 -9.52 -15.73
CA SER A 214 -4.24 -9.18 -14.38
C SER A 214 -3.67 -10.14 -13.33
N GLN A 215 -3.65 -11.45 -13.61
CA GLN A 215 -2.98 -12.42 -12.75
C GLN A 215 -1.47 -12.18 -12.67
N ALA A 216 -0.81 -11.73 -13.75
CA ALA A 216 0.61 -11.40 -13.73
C ALA A 216 0.95 -10.22 -12.78
N LEU A 217 0.04 -9.27 -12.58
CA LEU A 217 0.20 -8.23 -11.55
C LEU A 217 0.11 -8.76 -10.13
N LEU A 218 -0.64 -9.85 -9.94
CA LEU A 218 -0.80 -10.54 -8.66
C LEU A 218 0.34 -11.53 -8.41
N LYS A 219 0.99 -12.04 -9.46
CA LYS A 219 2.12 -12.95 -9.35
C LYS A 219 3.33 -12.21 -8.74
N PRO A 220 4.00 -12.81 -7.75
CA PRO A 220 5.25 -12.26 -7.24
C PRO A 220 6.30 -12.23 -8.36
N LYS A 221 7.05 -11.13 -8.47
CA LYS A 221 8.06 -10.90 -9.53
C LYS A 221 9.13 -12.00 -9.64
N HIS A 222 9.36 -12.73 -8.56
CA HIS A 222 10.24 -13.90 -8.54
C HIS A 222 9.44 -15.08 -7.97
N PRO A 223 9.61 -16.31 -8.49
CA PRO A 223 9.03 -17.51 -7.86
C PRO A 223 9.61 -17.71 -6.45
N PRO A 224 8.89 -18.37 -5.53
CA PRO A 224 9.46 -18.77 -4.26
C PRO A 224 10.68 -19.66 -4.50
N LYS A 225 11.79 -19.33 -3.84
CA LYS A 225 12.90 -20.28 -3.66
C LYS A 225 12.70 -20.98 -2.31
N ASN A 226 12.91 -22.29 -2.26
CA ASN A 226 12.83 -23.12 -1.05
C ASN A 226 14.10 -22.94 -0.19
N GLU A 227 14.33 -21.74 0.31
CA GLU A 227 15.45 -21.42 1.20
C GLU A 227 14.94 -21.31 2.65
N VAL A 228 15.72 -21.77 3.63
CA VAL A 228 15.49 -21.51 5.07
C VAL A 228 16.63 -20.67 5.59
N HIS A 229 16.29 -19.54 6.21
CA HIS A 229 17.26 -18.69 6.88
C HIS A 229 17.21 -18.93 8.38
N ARG A 230 18.36 -19.14 8.98
CA ARG A 230 18.52 -19.19 10.43
C ARG A 230 19.23 -17.92 10.87
N GLU A 231 18.51 -17.02 11.52
CA GLU A 231 19.07 -15.80 12.09
C GLU A 231 19.35 -15.98 13.58
N LEU A 232 20.63 -16.02 13.92
CA LEU A 232 21.08 -15.90 15.30
C LEU A 232 21.30 -14.40 15.58
N VAL A 233 20.39 -13.79 16.33
CA VAL A 233 20.52 -12.40 16.77
C VAL A 233 21.13 -12.38 18.16
N THR A 234 22.37 -11.92 18.24
CA THR A 234 23.05 -11.64 19.50
C THR A 234 22.95 -10.15 19.78
N ARG A 235 22.26 -9.78 20.87
CA ARG A 235 22.09 -8.41 21.33
C ARG A 235 22.84 -8.24 22.63
N MET A 236 23.87 -7.40 22.62
CA MET A 236 24.60 -6.99 23.81
C MET A 236 24.22 -5.56 24.15
N ASP A 237 23.71 -5.40 25.37
CA ASP A 237 23.47 -4.09 25.96
C ASP A 237 24.76 -3.63 26.66
N PHE A 238 25.29 -2.48 26.26
CA PHE A 238 26.54 -1.96 26.80
C PHE A 238 26.38 -1.40 28.21
N ALA A 239 25.17 -1.02 28.64
CA ALA A 239 24.94 -0.50 29.98
C ALA A 239 24.86 -1.61 31.02
N THR A 240 24.24 -2.75 30.66
CA THR A 240 23.98 -3.87 31.59
C THR A 240 24.94 -5.04 31.41
N GLY A 241 25.69 -5.10 30.30
CA GLY A 241 26.50 -6.26 29.92
C GLY A 241 25.67 -7.50 29.53
N LYS A 242 24.34 -7.44 29.63
CA LYS A 242 23.45 -8.58 29.36
C LYS A 242 23.46 -8.90 27.87
N VAL A 243 23.82 -10.15 27.57
CA VAL A 243 23.72 -10.71 26.22
C VAL A 243 22.40 -11.46 26.10
N THR A 244 21.66 -11.17 25.04
CA THR A 244 20.42 -11.89 24.70
C THR A 244 20.60 -12.54 23.34
N HIS A 245 20.40 -13.84 23.29
CA HIS A 245 20.37 -14.61 22.05
C HIS A 245 18.93 -14.83 21.65
N VAL A 246 18.59 -14.44 20.42
CA VAL A 246 17.30 -14.75 19.82
C VAL A 246 17.60 -15.51 18.55
N ASN A 247 17.39 -16.82 18.58
CA ASN A 247 17.43 -17.64 17.38
C ASN A 247 16.08 -17.52 16.68
N ARG A 248 16.09 -17.20 15.40
CA ARG A 248 14.90 -17.10 14.57
C ARG A 248 15.14 -17.97 13.36
N LEU A 249 14.41 -19.07 13.28
CA LEU A 249 14.23 -19.74 12.01
C LEU A 249 13.17 -18.96 11.24
N PHE A 250 13.48 -18.49 10.04
CA PHE A 250 12.49 -17.92 9.15
C PHE A 250 12.84 -18.30 7.72
N ARG A 251 11.84 -18.65 6.91
CA ARG A 251 12.05 -18.68 5.46
C ARG A 251 12.20 -17.22 4.99
N PRO A 252 13.14 -16.89 4.10
CA PRO A 252 13.43 -15.52 3.69
C PRO A 252 12.24 -14.83 3.02
N ARG A 253 11.21 -15.58 2.61
CA ARG A 253 9.93 -14.98 2.21
C ARG A 253 9.13 -14.33 3.35
N GLN A 254 9.44 -14.59 4.62
CA GLN A 254 8.98 -13.77 5.74
C GLN A 254 9.84 -12.51 5.98
N ILE A 255 10.99 -12.35 5.29
CA ILE A 255 11.95 -11.23 5.44
C ILE A 255 12.30 -10.57 4.08
N PHE A 256 11.47 -10.75 3.04
CA PHE A 256 11.63 -9.98 1.80
C PHE A 256 11.42 -8.46 2.03
N HIS A 257 10.81 -8.10 3.16
CA HIS A 257 10.58 -6.72 3.56
C HIS A 257 11.80 -6.02 4.19
N GLU A 258 12.77 -6.72 4.82
CA GLU A 258 13.98 -6.04 5.32
C GLU A 258 14.95 -5.67 4.18
N LEU A 259 14.95 -6.43 3.10
CA LEU A 259 15.82 -6.20 1.93
C LEU A 259 15.24 -5.12 0.99
N LEU A 260 13.91 -5.08 0.81
CA LEU A 260 13.22 -3.95 0.15
C LEU A 260 13.23 -2.68 1.00
N GLN A 261 13.20 -2.79 2.34
CA GLN A 261 13.42 -1.68 3.26
C GLN A 261 14.85 -1.12 3.16
N GLY A 262 15.83 -1.96 2.80
CA GLY A 262 17.22 -1.61 2.45
C GLY A 262 17.36 -0.93 1.09
N MET A 263 16.61 -1.38 0.07
CA MET A 263 16.63 -0.76 -1.26
C MET A 263 15.82 0.55 -1.34
N ALA A 264 14.68 0.64 -0.65
CA ALA A 264 13.93 1.89 -0.51
C ALA A 264 14.70 2.93 0.33
N SER A 265 15.56 2.50 1.26
CA SER A 265 16.53 3.39 1.91
C SER A 265 17.71 3.76 1.02
N GLN A 266 18.07 2.97 0.00
CA GLN A 266 19.09 3.32 -1.00
C GLN A 266 18.57 4.32 -2.05
N ILE A 267 17.28 4.30 -2.39
CA ILE A 267 16.69 5.31 -3.29
C ILE A 267 16.48 6.66 -2.57
N MET A 268 16.44 6.68 -1.23
CA MET A 268 16.40 7.89 -0.40
C MET A 268 17.66 8.07 0.48
N SER A 269 18.79 7.42 0.17
CA SER A 269 20.00 7.44 1.02
C SER A 269 20.76 8.77 1.02
N TRP A 270 20.19 9.83 0.46
CA TRP A 270 20.70 11.18 0.67
C TRP A 270 20.27 11.79 2.00
N ALA A 271 19.41 11.11 2.77
CA ALA A 271 19.18 11.42 4.18
C ALA A 271 20.09 10.53 5.08
N PRO A 272 20.83 11.11 6.05
CA PRO A 272 21.77 10.38 6.90
C PRO A 272 21.12 9.16 7.55
N SER A 273 21.84 8.03 7.53
CA SER A 273 21.42 6.66 7.85
C SER A 273 21.01 6.39 9.32
N GLY A 274 20.63 7.43 10.07
CA GLY A 274 20.28 7.38 11.49
C GLY A 274 18.79 7.58 11.82
N THR A 275 17.87 7.59 10.85
CA THR A 275 16.49 7.99 11.11
C THR A 275 15.55 6.78 11.26
N GLY A 276 15.14 6.51 12.50
CA GLY A 276 14.31 5.37 12.89
C GLY A 276 12.92 5.35 12.24
N ARG A 277 12.15 4.29 12.57
CA ARG A 277 10.74 4.06 12.17
C ARG A 277 9.88 5.33 12.19
N TRP A 278 10.19 6.25 13.10
CA TRP A 278 9.56 7.56 13.23
C TRP A 278 9.69 8.46 11.97
N TYR A 279 10.88 8.64 11.40
CA TYR A 279 11.05 9.48 10.21
C TYR A 279 10.38 8.89 8.97
N ARG A 280 10.44 7.56 8.82
CA ARG A 280 9.79 6.87 7.71
C ARG A 280 8.27 6.99 7.77
N VAL A 281 7.70 6.91 8.98
CA VAL A 281 6.25 6.99 9.19
C VAL A 281 5.78 8.44 9.24
N TYR A 282 6.33 9.26 10.12
CA TYR A 282 5.85 10.63 10.37
C TYR A 282 6.54 11.66 9.49
N GLY A 283 7.85 11.53 9.24
CA GLY A 283 8.62 12.50 8.45
C GLY A 283 8.07 12.69 7.04
N LYS A 284 7.67 11.60 6.36
CA LYS A 284 6.99 11.69 5.05
C LYS A 284 5.65 12.44 5.15
N THR A 285 4.81 12.09 6.13
CA THR A 285 3.50 12.74 6.28
C THR A 285 3.63 14.21 6.61
N ILE A 286 4.58 14.57 7.48
CA ILE A 286 4.88 15.95 7.85
C ILE A 286 5.36 16.72 6.63
N LEU A 287 6.31 16.16 5.85
CA LEU A 287 6.79 16.80 4.62
C LEU A 287 5.65 17.02 3.62
N ILE A 288 4.79 16.02 3.40
CA ILE A 288 3.63 16.14 2.51
C ILE A 288 2.65 17.20 3.03
N GLY A 289 2.38 17.20 4.33
CA GLY A 289 1.51 18.20 4.97
C GLY A 289 2.07 19.61 4.81
N ILE A 290 3.37 19.80 4.99
CA ILE A 290 4.05 21.09 4.78
C ILE A 290 3.97 21.51 3.32
N LEU A 291 4.26 20.61 2.37
CA LEU A 291 4.18 20.93 0.93
C LEU A 291 2.75 21.24 0.48
N ALA A 292 1.75 20.52 1.01
CA ALA A 292 0.35 20.76 0.72
C ALA A 292 -0.14 22.08 1.31
N ALA A 293 0.19 22.36 2.58
CA ALA A 293 -0.13 23.62 3.24
C ALA A 293 0.53 24.81 2.52
N TRP A 294 1.79 24.63 2.08
CA TRP A 294 2.48 25.61 1.26
C TRP A 294 1.74 25.84 -0.07
N ALA A 295 1.40 24.79 -0.82
CA ALA A 295 0.71 24.94 -2.10
C ALA A 295 -0.67 25.62 -1.95
N ILE A 296 -1.42 25.30 -0.90
CA ILE A 296 -2.69 25.98 -0.57
C ILE A 296 -2.43 27.46 -0.26
N ALA A 297 -1.52 27.76 0.67
CA ALA A 297 -1.22 29.13 1.06
C ALA A 297 -0.76 29.98 -0.12
N MET A 298 0.06 29.41 -1.02
CA MET A 298 0.52 30.11 -2.22
C MET A 298 -0.62 30.37 -3.21
N THR A 299 -1.53 29.40 -3.40
CA THR A 299 -2.69 29.56 -4.29
C THR A 299 -3.66 30.62 -3.77
N GLU A 300 -3.97 30.60 -2.47
CA GLU A 300 -4.86 31.60 -1.85
C GLU A 300 -4.22 32.99 -1.88
N LEU A 301 -2.93 33.11 -1.55
CA LEU A 301 -2.22 34.39 -1.59
C LEU A 301 -2.13 34.95 -3.02
N GLU A 302 -2.01 34.10 -4.02
CA GLU A 302 -2.04 34.51 -5.43
C GLU A 302 -3.41 35.08 -5.83
N LEU A 303 -4.51 34.49 -5.38
CA LEU A 303 -5.85 35.02 -5.63
C LEU A 303 -6.09 36.36 -4.91
N LEU A 304 -5.66 36.46 -3.65
CA LEU A 304 -5.74 37.69 -2.86
C LEU A 304 -4.99 38.85 -3.53
N LEU A 305 -3.75 38.61 -3.96
CA LEU A 305 -2.88 39.67 -4.49
C LEU A 305 -3.23 40.09 -5.93
N ASN A 306 -4.03 39.30 -6.64
CA ASN A 306 -4.58 39.67 -7.95
C ASN A 306 -6.00 40.29 -7.85
N ASN A 307 -6.46 40.68 -6.64
CA ASN A 307 -7.73 41.38 -6.38
C ASN A 307 -8.99 40.68 -6.93
N LEU A 308 -9.03 39.35 -6.92
CA LEU A 308 -10.17 38.58 -7.45
C LEU A 308 -11.24 38.25 -6.39
N GLU A 309 -11.05 38.70 -5.15
CA GLU A 309 -11.77 38.14 -4.00
C GLU A 309 -13.26 38.52 -3.97
N ASP A 310 -13.63 39.69 -4.50
CA ASP A 310 -14.96 40.27 -4.28
C ASP A 310 -16.04 39.73 -5.24
N ASP A 311 -15.71 39.40 -6.50
CA ASP A 311 -16.71 38.93 -7.48
C ASP A 311 -16.79 37.39 -7.57
N VAL A 312 -15.64 36.69 -7.51
CA VAL A 312 -15.57 35.24 -7.80
C VAL A 312 -16.03 34.39 -6.63
N ASN A 313 -15.80 34.86 -5.39
CA ASN A 313 -16.12 34.07 -4.19
C ASN A 313 -17.60 34.09 -3.82
N ASN A 314 -18.39 35.00 -4.41
CA ASN A 314 -19.80 35.15 -4.10
C ASN A 314 -20.72 34.31 -5.00
N GLU A 315 -20.21 33.80 -6.12
CA GLU A 315 -20.98 33.00 -7.06
C GLU A 315 -20.74 31.49 -6.86
N TRP A 316 -21.82 30.73 -6.68
CA TRP A 316 -21.79 29.26 -6.62
C TRP A 316 -22.42 28.68 -7.88
N GLY A 317 -21.59 28.02 -8.69
CA GLY A 317 -22.03 27.32 -9.89
C GLY A 317 -22.05 25.80 -9.73
N PHE A 318 -22.63 25.11 -10.72
CA PHE A 318 -22.69 23.65 -10.73
C PHE A 318 -21.29 23.01 -10.74
N GLY A 319 -20.32 23.66 -11.37
CA GLY A 319 -18.92 23.21 -11.42
C GLY A 319 -18.25 23.15 -10.05
N GLN A 320 -18.74 23.93 -9.07
CA GLN A 320 -18.25 23.93 -7.69
C GLN A 320 -18.93 22.88 -6.80
N VAL A 321 -20.22 22.64 -7.00
CA VAL A 321 -21.00 21.70 -6.17
C VAL A 321 -20.58 20.25 -6.42
N LEU A 322 -20.34 19.87 -7.68
CA LEU A 322 -20.04 18.49 -8.04
C LEU A 322 -18.73 17.98 -7.39
N PRO A 323 -17.59 18.69 -7.44
CA PRO A 323 -16.37 18.33 -6.70
C PRO A 323 -16.59 18.19 -5.20
N MET A 324 -17.40 19.07 -4.60
CA MET A 324 -17.73 19.01 -3.18
C MET A 324 -18.50 17.73 -2.83
N LEU A 325 -19.49 17.33 -3.65
CA LEU A 325 -20.20 16.07 -3.49
C LEU A 325 -19.25 14.86 -3.57
N LEU A 326 -18.26 14.91 -4.47
CA LEU A 326 -17.25 13.86 -4.58
C LEU A 326 -16.35 13.75 -3.33
N THR A 327 -16.25 14.79 -2.49
CA THR A 327 -15.52 14.72 -1.21
C THR A 327 -16.26 13.95 -0.11
N ILE A 328 -17.57 13.74 -0.26
CA ILE A 328 -18.40 13.06 0.76
C ILE A 328 -17.94 11.63 0.94
N SER A 329 -17.72 10.88 -0.15
CA SER A 329 -17.28 9.48 -0.08
C SER A 329 -16.00 9.28 0.75
N PRO A 330 -14.86 9.97 0.47
CA PRO A 330 -13.67 9.80 1.28
C PRO A 330 -13.83 10.31 2.72
N LEU A 331 -14.70 11.31 2.95
CA LEU A 331 -14.98 11.79 4.30
C LEU A 331 -15.70 10.72 5.13
N PHE A 332 -16.70 10.05 4.56
CA PHE A 332 -17.43 8.96 5.20
C PHE A 332 -16.50 7.76 5.49
N SER A 333 -15.66 7.36 4.53
CA SER A 333 -14.68 6.29 4.76
C SER A 333 -13.70 6.63 5.88
N LEU A 334 -13.27 7.90 5.96
CA LEU A 334 -12.40 8.35 7.05
C LEU A 334 -13.14 8.32 8.39
N TYR A 335 -14.38 8.80 8.42
CA TYR A 335 -15.22 8.80 9.61
C TYR A 335 -15.49 7.38 10.12
N GLU A 336 -15.84 6.43 9.24
CA GLU A 336 -16.00 5.01 9.58
C GLU A 336 -14.68 4.38 10.06
N SER A 337 -13.55 4.74 9.47
CA SER A 337 -12.24 4.30 9.96
C SER A 337 -11.93 4.83 11.37
N ILE A 338 -12.34 6.06 11.70
CA ILE A 338 -12.17 6.63 13.04
C ILE A 338 -13.15 5.99 14.03
N LEU A 339 -14.41 5.82 13.63
CA LEU A 339 -15.43 5.19 14.45
C LEU A 339 -15.08 3.74 14.75
N SER A 340 -14.70 2.94 13.74
CA SER A 340 -14.27 1.55 13.95
C SER A 340 -13.10 1.42 14.92
N ARG A 341 -12.18 2.40 14.93
CA ARG A 341 -11.09 2.47 15.92
C ARG A 341 -11.53 2.88 17.32
N ARG A 342 -12.60 3.64 17.46
CA ARG A 342 -13.18 4.04 18.75
C ARG A 342 -14.17 3.02 19.30
N SER A 343 -14.88 2.31 18.41
CA SER A 343 -15.89 1.31 18.75
C SER A 343 -15.32 -0.09 18.91
N SER A 344 -14.10 -0.36 18.44
CA SER A 344 -13.31 -1.47 18.96
C SER A 344 -13.16 -1.23 20.46
N GLY A 345 -13.84 -2.06 21.27
CA GLY A 345 -13.99 -1.95 22.72
C GLY A 345 -12.65 -1.99 23.49
N PRO A 346 -12.65 -2.27 24.82
CA PRO A 346 -11.40 -2.40 25.57
C PRO A 346 -10.44 -3.30 24.78
N ALA A 347 -9.25 -2.74 24.50
CA ALA A 347 -8.36 -3.18 23.44
C ALA A 347 -8.30 -4.70 23.39
N ASP A 348 -8.77 -5.27 22.28
CA ASP A 348 -8.69 -6.68 21.91
C ASP A 348 -7.25 -7.14 22.17
N GLU A 349 -7.02 -7.72 23.36
CA GLU A 349 -5.67 -7.97 23.86
C GLU A 349 -5.07 -9.02 22.96
N THR A 350 -4.09 -8.63 22.15
CA THR A 350 -3.42 -9.61 21.29
C THR A 350 -2.67 -10.60 22.17
N ARG A 351 -3.10 -11.84 22.19
CA ARG A 351 -2.42 -12.95 22.89
C ARG A 351 -1.54 -13.69 21.90
N VAL A 352 -0.39 -14.16 22.36
CA VAL A 352 0.46 -15.03 21.55
C VAL A 352 -0.01 -16.46 21.78
N LEU A 353 -0.51 -17.11 20.72
CA LEU A 353 -0.80 -18.54 20.72
C LEU A 353 0.25 -19.27 19.90
N ARG A 354 0.67 -20.43 20.39
CA ARG A 354 1.42 -21.40 19.61
C ARG A 354 0.46 -22.29 18.86
N PHE A 355 0.50 -22.19 17.54
CA PHE A 355 -0.25 -23.02 16.62
C PHE A 355 0.67 -24.11 16.06
N SER A 356 0.43 -25.38 16.40
CA SER A 356 1.22 -26.50 15.87
C SER A 356 0.40 -27.34 14.91
N ILE A 357 0.80 -27.40 13.65
CA ILE A 357 0.22 -28.34 12.68
C ILE A 357 0.99 -29.64 12.81
N ARG A 358 0.30 -30.70 13.24
CA ARG A 358 0.90 -32.03 13.42
C ARG A 358 0.98 -32.72 12.07
N GLY A 359 -0.14 -32.95 11.40
CA GLY A 359 -0.16 -33.65 10.13
C GLY A 359 -1.51 -33.58 9.43
N ALA A 360 -1.66 -34.41 8.41
CA ALA A 360 -2.94 -34.69 7.78
C ALA A 360 -3.06 -36.18 7.49
N ARG A 361 -4.28 -36.65 7.26
CA ARG A 361 -4.55 -38.03 6.84
C ARG A 361 -5.45 -38.11 5.63
N GLY A 362 -5.21 -39.12 4.80
CA GLY A 362 -6.06 -39.49 3.68
C GLY A 362 -6.19 -38.42 2.60
N LEU A 363 -5.22 -37.50 2.47
CA LEU A 363 -5.27 -36.42 1.49
C LEU A 363 -5.32 -36.98 0.07
N GLN A 364 -6.23 -36.51 -0.78
CA GLN A 364 -6.26 -36.91 -2.19
C GLN A 364 -6.04 -35.71 -3.09
N ARG A 365 -5.32 -35.94 -4.19
CA ARG A 365 -5.10 -34.91 -5.20
C ARG A 365 -6.43 -34.50 -5.85
N PRO A 366 -6.62 -33.21 -6.13
CA PRO A 366 -7.78 -32.75 -6.89
C PRO A 366 -7.73 -33.18 -8.36
N TYR A 367 -6.53 -33.32 -8.91
CA TYR A 367 -6.25 -33.75 -10.28
C TYR A 367 -4.89 -34.47 -10.30
N CYS A 368 -4.74 -35.50 -11.13
CA CYS A 368 -3.47 -36.19 -11.32
C CYS A 368 -3.18 -36.48 -12.80
N GLU A 369 -1.92 -36.78 -13.09
CA GLU A 369 -1.41 -37.05 -14.45
C GLU A 369 -2.07 -38.27 -15.10
N LEU A 370 -2.66 -39.14 -14.28
CA LEU A 370 -3.34 -40.35 -14.72
C LEU A 370 -4.82 -40.12 -15.07
N ASP A 371 -5.43 -39.00 -14.66
CA ASP A 371 -6.86 -38.74 -14.87
C ASP A 371 -7.29 -38.72 -16.36
N PRO A 372 -6.45 -38.28 -17.33
CA PRO A 372 -6.81 -38.35 -18.74
C PRO A 372 -6.78 -39.76 -19.35
N TYR A 373 -6.16 -40.73 -18.67
CA TYR A 373 -5.97 -42.08 -19.20
C TYR A 373 -7.13 -43.01 -18.79
N PRO A 374 -7.54 -43.92 -19.69
CA PRO A 374 -8.58 -44.88 -19.38
C PRO A 374 -8.05 -45.94 -18.37
N PRO A 375 -8.93 -46.55 -17.56
CA PRO A 375 -8.52 -47.42 -16.45
C PRO A 375 -7.69 -48.63 -16.89
N GLU A 376 -7.91 -49.17 -18.09
CA GLU A 376 -7.17 -50.31 -18.62
C GLU A 376 -5.67 -49.99 -18.77
N VAL A 377 -5.34 -48.75 -19.17
CA VAL A 377 -3.95 -48.28 -19.29
C VAL A 377 -3.32 -48.05 -17.91
N ILE A 378 -4.11 -47.64 -16.92
CA ILE A 378 -3.63 -47.43 -15.56
C ILE A 378 -3.32 -48.77 -14.89
N GLU A 379 -4.07 -49.82 -15.20
CA GLU A 379 -3.84 -51.19 -14.69
C GLU A 379 -2.57 -51.83 -15.26
N GLU A 380 -2.12 -51.43 -16.45
CA GLU A 380 -0.84 -51.87 -17.02
C GLU A 380 0.38 -51.19 -16.37
N LEU A 381 0.18 -50.05 -15.69
CA LEU A 381 1.27 -49.34 -15.03
C LEU A 381 1.68 -50.03 -13.72
N PRO A 382 2.98 -50.03 -13.38
CA PRO A 382 3.44 -50.51 -12.08
C PRO A 382 2.70 -49.81 -10.92
N GLU A 383 2.19 -50.59 -9.96
CA GLU A 383 1.37 -50.06 -8.84
C GLU A 383 2.07 -48.94 -8.05
N ASP A 384 3.39 -49.01 -7.93
CA ASP A 384 4.22 -48.02 -7.25
C ASP A 384 4.18 -46.67 -7.98
N GLN A 385 4.24 -46.67 -9.31
CA GLN A 385 4.10 -45.45 -10.11
C GLN A 385 2.68 -44.88 -10.02
N VAL A 386 1.66 -45.74 -10.03
CA VAL A 386 0.26 -45.30 -9.87
C VAL A 386 0.04 -44.68 -8.49
N LYS A 387 0.54 -45.32 -7.42
CA LYS A 387 0.49 -44.77 -6.06
C LYS A 387 1.24 -43.45 -5.96
N LYS A 388 2.45 -43.36 -6.50
CA LYS A 388 3.27 -42.13 -6.49
C LYS A 388 2.62 -41.00 -7.29
N ALA A 389 2.01 -41.30 -8.43
CA ALA A 389 1.28 -40.33 -9.23
C ALA A 389 0.01 -39.84 -8.51
N ARG A 390 -0.72 -40.72 -7.82
CA ARG A 390 -1.93 -40.33 -7.07
C ARG A 390 -1.63 -39.65 -5.74
N ALA A 391 -0.47 -39.88 -5.15
CA ALA A 391 -0.07 -39.28 -3.90
C ALA A 391 0.24 -37.79 -4.07
N PRO A 392 -0.39 -36.90 -3.28
CA PRO A 392 -0.10 -35.47 -3.34
C PRO A 392 1.31 -35.18 -2.83
N SER A 393 1.82 -33.99 -3.16
CA SER A 393 2.95 -33.40 -2.43
C SER A 393 2.42 -32.27 -1.54
N PRO A 394 1.84 -32.59 -0.36
CA PRO A 394 1.02 -31.64 0.39
C PRO A 394 1.86 -30.66 1.21
N PHE A 395 1.38 -29.42 1.26
CA PHE A 395 1.80 -28.42 2.26
C PHE A 395 0.58 -27.63 2.75
N ALA A 396 0.64 -27.17 3.99
CA ALA A 396 -0.42 -26.42 4.63
C ALA A 396 -0.07 -24.92 4.71
N VAL A 397 -1.07 -24.08 4.52
CA VAL A 397 -1.02 -22.62 4.66
C VAL A 397 -2.00 -22.20 5.73
N VAL A 398 -1.49 -21.76 6.87
CA VAL A 398 -2.29 -21.18 7.96
C VAL A 398 -2.43 -19.69 7.70
N THR A 399 -3.66 -19.19 7.68
CA THR A 399 -3.98 -17.78 7.49
C THR A 399 -4.75 -17.26 8.69
N ILE A 400 -4.33 -16.14 9.26
CA ILE A 400 -4.94 -15.54 10.45
C ILE A 400 -5.50 -14.18 10.06
N ASP A 401 -6.81 -14.00 10.25
CA ASP A 401 -7.58 -12.82 9.86
C ASP A 401 -7.35 -12.36 8.42
N GLU A 402 -7.07 -13.31 7.52
CA GLU A 402 -6.71 -13.07 6.12
C GLU A 402 -5.46 -12.19 5.91
N ARG A 403 -4.66 -11.98 6.96
CA ARG A 403 -3.53 -11.04 6.96
C ARG A 403 -2.19 -11.71 7.16
N GLU A 404 -2.09 -12.54 8.20
CA GLU A 404 -0.85 -13.24 8.53
C GLU A 404 -0.92 -14.64 7.94
N MET A 405 0.09 -15.02 7.16
CA MET A 405 0.15 -16.36 6.57
C MET A 405 1.40 -17.09 7.10
N TYR A 406 1.27 -18.39 7.34
CA TYR A 406 2.33 -19.30 7.71
C TYR A 406 2.22 -20.53 6.83
N THR A 407 3.35 -21.10 6.43
CA THR A 407 3.38 -22.22 5.47
C THR A 407 4.25 -23.32 6.02
N THR A 408 3.73 -24.56 6.06
CA THR A 408 4.52 -25.74 6.43
C THR A 408 5.48 -26.14 5.32
N PHE A 409 6.33 -27.13 5.59
CA PHE A 409 7.14 -27.82 4.59
C PHE A 409 6.24 -28.65 3.67
N GLU A 410 6.72 -28.88 2.47
CA GLU A 410 6.11 -29.86 1.58
C GLU A 410 6.63 -31.25 1.94
N TRP A 411 5.73 -32.22 1.86
CA TRP A 411 6.12 -33.63 1.85
C TRP A 411 5.98 -34.15 0.43
N GLU A 412 6.88 -35.01 0.00
CA GLU A 412 6.79 -35.63 -1.32
C GLU A 412 5.93 -36.89 -1.26
N ASP A 413 5.01 -37.01 -2.22
CA ASP A 413 4.32 -38.26 -2.57
C ASP A 413 3.66 -39.00 -1.38
N THR A 414 2.99 -38.26 -0.50
CA THR A 414 2.33 -38.85 0.69
C THR A 414 0.88 -38.39 0.86
N HIS A 415 0.02 -39.33 1.21
CA HIS A 415 -1.38 -39.07 1.61
C HIS A 415 -1.49 -38.61 3.07
N ASP A 416 -0.47 -38.88 3.88
CA ASP A 416 -0.48 -38.71 5.32
C ASP A 416 0.78 -37.94 5.79
N PRO A 417 0.90 -36.64 5.48
CA PRO A 417 2.07 -35.84 5.85
C PRO A 417 2.14 -35.62 7.37
N ASP A 418 3.34 -35.67 7.93
CA ASP A 418 3.64 -35.33 9.32
C ASP A 418 4.52 -34.07 9.36
N TRP A 419 3.91 -32.90 9.49
CA TRP A 419 4.63 -31.63 9.48
C TRP A 419 5.31 -31.34 10.82
N ASP A 420 4.64 -31.65 11.93
CA ASP A 420 4.99 -31.28 13.30
C ASP A 420 5.58 -29.85 13.45
N GLU A 421 4.97 -28.89 12.76
CA GLU A 421 5.48 -27.51 12.68
C GLU A 421 4.69 -26.57 13.58
N SER A 422 5.41 -25.79 14.39
CA SER A 422 4.83 -24.86 15.36
C SER A 422 5.11 -23.40 15.00
N PHE A 423 4.07 -22.57 15.08
CA PHE A 423 4.10 -21.15 14.77
C PHE A 423 3.59 -20.35 15.97
N ASP A 424 4.39 -19.41 16.47
CA ASP A 424 3.94 -18.45 17.47
C ASP A 424 3.26 -17.28 16.76
N VAL A 425 1.96 -17.10 17.01
CA VAL A 425 1.13 -16.10 16.33
C VAL A 425 0.39 -15.22 17.31
N LYS A 426 0.25 -13.94 16.96
CA LYS A 426 -0.57 -13.00 17.72
C LYS A 426 -1.99 -13.07 17.20
N VAL A 427 -2.89 -13.54 18.04
CA VAL A 427 -4.33 -13.62 17.73
C VAL A 427 -5.10 -12.69 18.66
N ARG A 428 -6.27 -12.28 18.18
CA ARG A 428 -7.30 -11.54 18.89
C ARG A 428 -8.46 -12.47 19.24
N ASP A 429 -9.33 -12.07 20.15
CA ASP A 429 -10.41 -12.94 20.63
C ASP A 429 -11.36 -13.37 19.50
N LEU A 430 -11.55 -12.49 18.52
CA LEU A 430 -12.35 -12.74 17.31
C LEU A 430 -11.52 -13.19 16.11
N SER A 431 -10.23 -13.51 16.29
CA SER A 431 -9.39 -13.93 15.18
C SER A 431 -9.86 -15.26 14.61
N THR A 432 -9.92 -15.32 13.27
CA THR A 432 -10.21 -16.55 12.53
C THR A 432 -8.91 -17.13 11.99
N VAL A 433 -8.70 -18.42 12.22
CA VAL A 433 -7.55 -19.16 11.70
C VAL A 433 -8.05 -20.12 10.63
N VAL A 434 -7.60 -19.92 9.40
CA VAL A 434 -7.95 -20.77 8.25
C VAL A 434 -6.72 -21.55 7.83
N ILE A 435 -6.77 -22.87 7.95
CA ILE A 435 -5.73 -23.78 7.47
C ILE A 435 -6.16 -24.29 6.10
N ARG A 436 -5.34 -24.07 5.07
CA ARG A 436 -5.58 -24.52 3.70
C ARG A 436 -4.50 -25.51 3.29
N VAL A 437 -4.86 -26.66 2.75
CA VAL A 437 -3.92 -27.66 2.26
C VAL A 437 -3.87 -27.59 0.74
N PHE A 438 -2.65 -27.57 0.19
CA PHE A 438 -2.38 -27.51 -1.23
C PHE A 438 -1.45 -28.63 -1.67
N ASP A 439 -1.54 -29.02 -2.93
CA ASP A 439 -0.65 -29.97 -3.59
C ASP A 439 0.34 -29.25 -4.50
N ARG A 440 1.65 -29.39 -4.21
CA ARG A 440 2.73 -28.77 -4.96
C ARG A 440 2.77 -29.23 -6.42
N LYS A 441 2.57 -30.52 -6.69
CA LYS A 441 2.64 -31.08 -8.06
C LYS A 441 1.65 -30.40 -8.99
N CYS A 442 0.42 -30.21 -8.52
CA CYS A 442 -0.60 -29.48 -9.27
C CYS A 442 -0.21 -28.02 -9.52
N ILE A 443 0.44 -27.34 -8.56
CA ILE A 443 0.92 -25.96 -8.76
C ILE A 443 1.95 -25.90 -9.88
N ASP A 444 2.92 -26.80 -9.86
CA ASP A 444 4.02 -26.81 -10.83
C ASP A 444 3.52 -27.13 -12.26
N GLN A 445 2.42 -27.88 -12.38
CA GLN A 445 1.75 -28.17 -13.66
C GLN A 445 0.66 -27.16 -14.05
N GLY A 446 0.39 -26.15 -13.20
CA GLY A 446 -0.63 -25.13 -13.47
C GLY A 446 -2.07 -25.62 -13.32
N TRP A 447 -2.28 -26.73 -12.62
CA TRP A 447 -3.58 -27.32 -12.30
C TRP A 447 -4.17 -26.75 -11.00
N PRO A 448 -5.48 -26.97 -10.74
CA PRO A 448 -6.07 -26.67 -9.44
C PRO A 448 -5.32 -27.45 -8.35
N SER A 449 -4.67 -26.75 -7.42
CA SER A 449 -3.85 -27.35 -6.37
C SER A 449 -4.52 -27.43 -5.01
N PHE A 450 -5.73 -26.89 -4.89
CA PHE A 450 -6.43 -26.81 -3.61
C PHE A 450 -7.00 -28.19 -3.22
N VAL A 451 -6.54 -28.71 -2.09
CA VAL A 451 -7.01 -30.01 -1.56
C VAL A 451 -8.22 -29.81 -0.65
N GLY A 452 -8.15 -28.82 0.26
CA GLY A 452 -9.23 -28.49 1.16
C GLY A 452 -8.81 -27.48 2.23
N PHE A 453 -9.76 -27.05 3.06
CA PHE A 453 -9.48 -26.13 4.16
C PHE A 453 -10.30 -26.43 5.42
N VAL A 454 -9.85 -25.88 6.54
CA VAL A 454 -10.59 -25.84 7.80
C VAL A 454 -10.50 -24.43 8.38
N THR A 455 -11.61 -23.95 8.94
CA THR A 455 -11.67 -22.67 9.65
C THR A 455 -11.86 -22.93 11.13
N VAL A 456 -11.07 -22.27 11.95
CA VAL A 456 -10.96 -22.48 13.39
C VAL A 456 -11.06 -21.14 14.11
N LEU A 457 -11.79 -21.11 15.21
CA LEU A 457 -11.81 -20.01 16.17
C LEU A 457 -10.97 -20.44 17.38
N PRO A 458 -9.73 -19.92 17.55
CA PRO A 458 -8.78 -20.44 18.55
C PRO A 458 -9.35 -20.42 19.97
N PHE A 459 -10.04 -19.34 20.33
CA PHE A 459 -10.61 -19.16 21.67
C PHE A 459 -11.90 -19.94 21.91
N ALA A 460 -12.53 -20.49 20.86
CA ALA A 460 -13.62 -21.45 21.03
C ALA A 460 -13.11 -22.86 21.37
N LEU A 461 -11.83 -23.15 21.10
CA LEU A 461 -11.19 -24.44 21.37
C LEU A 461 -10.39 -24.45 22.67
N LEU A 462 -9.92 -23.29 23.13
CA LEU A 462 -9.21 -23.18 24.39
C LEU A 462 -10.22 -23.19 25.57
N PRO A 463 -9.94 -23.92 26.65
CA PRO A 463 -10.77 -23.84 27.85
C PRO A 463 -10.76 -22.40 28.39
N PRO A 464 -11.89 -21.91 28.95
CA PRO A 464 -11.93 -20.60 29.56
C PRO A 464 -10.87 -20.49 30.67
N PRO A 465 -10.21 -19.34 30.83
CA PRO A 465 -9.26 -19.16 31.92
C PRO A 465 -10.00 -19.38 33.24
N THR A 466 -9.58 -20.38 34.01
CA THR A 466 -10.15 -20.66 35.33
C THR A 466 -9.77 -19.51 36.27
N GLU A 467 -10.64 -18.52 36.38
CA GLU A 467 -10.51 -17.45 37.37
C GLU A 467 -10.69 -18.07 38.77
N GLY A 468 -9.59 -18.21 39.53
CA GLY A 468 -9.69 -18.38 40.99
C GLY A 468 -8.93 -19.52 41.67
N VAL A 469 -8.02 -20.25 41.01
CA VAL A 469 -7.17 -21.22 41.73
C VAL A 469 -5.77 -20.63 41.93
N GLN A 470 -5.45 -20.32 43.19
CA GLN A 470 -4.14 -19.86 43.64
C GLN A 470 -3.05 -20.82 43.17
N GLU A 471 -1.96 -20.25 42.64
CA GLU A 471 -0.73 -20.90 42.27
C GLU A 471 -0.11 -21.63 43.48
N GLU A 472 -0.39 -22.92 43.64
CA GLU A 472 0.47 -23.83 44.40
C GLU A 472 0.75 -25.10 43.57
N ASP A 473 1.93 -25.11 42.95
CA ASP A 473 2.79 -26.27 42.68
C ASP A 473 2.25 -27.50 41.94
N GLN A 474 1.25 -27.36 41.08
CA GLN A 474 1.05 -28.33 39.99
C GLN A 474 1.63 -27.77 38.68
N PRO A 475 2.57 -28.46 38.00
CA PRO A 475 2.89 -28.12 36.64
C PRO A 475 1.63 -28.38 35.83
N ALA A 476 0.87 -27.32 35.58
CA ALA A 476 -0.24 -27.34 34.64
C ALA A 476 0.34 -27.72 33.29
N SER A 477 0.44 -29.02 33.03
CA SER A 477 0.60 -29.55 31.71
C SER A 477 -0.70 -29.18 30.99
N SER A 478 -0.69 -28.01 30.37
CA SER A 478 -1.63 -27.59 29.33
C SER A 478 -1.46 -28.53 28.14
N GLN A 479 -1.77 -29.82 28.36
CA GLN A 479 -1.68 -30.86 27.37
C GLN A 479 -2.66 -30.49 26.28
N THR A 480 -2.07 -30.27 25.12
CA THR A 480 -2.75 -29.77 23.95
C THR A 480 -3.43 -30.95 23.29
N GLU A 481 -4.74 -31.07 23.45
CA GLU A 481 -5.50 -32.11 22.76
C GLU A 481 -5.28 -31.94 21.25
N VAL A 482 -4.83 -33.01 20.60
CA VAL A 482 -4.63 -33.02 19.14
C VAL A 482 -6.01 -33.12 18.51
N LEU A 483 -6.43 -32.05 17.85
CA LEU A 483 -7.73 -31.99 17.20
C LEU A 483 -7.59 -32.49 15.76
N GLU A 484 -8.29 -33.57 15.42
CA GLU A 484 -8.45 -34.04 14.04
C GLU A 484 -9.75 -33.46 13.47
N ILE A 485 -9.64 -32.53 12.52
CA ILE A 485 -10.82 -31.88 11.91
C ILE A 485 -10.89 -32.24 10.42
N PRO A 486 -12.07 -32.65 9.90
CA PRO A 486 -12.24 -32.96 8.49
C PRO A 486 -12.10 -31.71 7.62
N LEU A 487 -11.52 -31.87 6.44
CA LEU A 487 -11.36 -30.80 5.47
C LEU A 487 -12.67 -30.50 4.74
N VAL A 488 -12.89 -29.23 4.42
CA VAL A 488 -13.97 -28.76 3.55
C VAL A 488 -13.41 -28.50 2.15
N ARG A 489 -14.10 -29.01 1.13
CA ARG A 489 -13.81 -28.78 -0.29
C ARG A 489 -15.11 -28.54 -1.03
N ASP A 490 -15.16 -27.48 -1.84
CA ASP A 490 -16.34 -27.12 -2.67
C ASP A 490 -17.65 -27.05 -1.86
N GLY A 491 -17.56 -26.53 -0.62
CA GLY A 491 -18.69 -26.40 0.31
C GLY A 491 -19.15 -27.71 0.97
N LYS A 492 -18.46 -28.82 0.74
CA LYS A 492 -18.76 -30.14 1.33
C LYS A 492 -17.64 -30.60 2.25
N THR A 493 -17.99 -31.16 3.40
CA THR A 493 -17.03 -31.77 4.33
C THR A 493 -16.62 -33.14 3.82
N VAL A 494 -15.31 -33.36 3.65
CA VAL A 494 -14.74 -34.61 3.15
C VAL A 494 -14.22 -35.42 4.34
N LEU A 495 -15.04 -36.33 4.87
CA LEU A 495 -14.72 -37.09 6.09
C LEU A 495 -13.47 -37.98 5.96
N SER A 496 -13.06 -38.33 4.74
CA SER A 496 -11.86 -39.14 4.50
C SER A 496 -10.55 -38.34 4.61
N MET A 497 -10.62 -37.01 4.65
CA MET A 497 -9.46 -36.13 4.71
C MET A 497 -9.50 -35.34 6.02
N THR A 498 -8.51 -35.51 6.88
CA THR A 498 -8.43 -34.79 8.16
C THR A 498 -7.11 -34.05 8.30
N VAL A 499 -7.12 -32.93 9.02
CA VAL A 499 -5.90 -32.21 9.44
C VAL A 499 -5.85 -32.22 10.96
N SER A 500 -4.67 -32.55 11.49
CA SER A 500 -4.40 -32.57 12.92
C SER A 500 -3.58 -31.35 13.33
N PHE A 501 -4.06 -30.62 14.34
CA PHE A 501 -3.33 -29.48 14.91
C PHE A 501 -3.54 -29.38 16.41
N SER A 502 -2.69 -28.58 17.08
CA SER A 502 -2.72 -28.36 18.51
C SER A 502 -2.47 -26.88 18.83
N LEU A 503 -3.22 -26.31 19.78
CA LEU A 503 -3.18 -24.91 20.20
C LEU A 503 -2.68 -24.74 21.64
N SER A 504 -1.54 -24.08 21.85
CA SER A 504 -1.03 -23.83 23.20
C SER A 504 -0.90 -22.34 23.51
N THR A 505 -1.27 -21.94 24.74
CA THR A 505 -0.99 -20.61 25.28
C THR A 505 0.42 -20.50 25.87
N ASP A 506 1.09 -21.63 26.14
CA ASP A 506 2.44 -21.63 26.69
C ASP A 506 3.48 -21.47 25.58
N THR A 507 4.01 -20.25 25.48
CA THR A 507 5.08 -19.89 24.54
C THR A 507 6.46 -19.87 25.19
N ARG A 508 6.58 -20.29 26.47
CA ARG A 508 7.85 -20.22 27.23
C ARG A 508 8.90 -21.20 26.69
N PHE A 509 8.47 -22.38 26.26
CA PHE A 509 9.36 -23.35 25.64
C PHE A 509 9.58 -22.98 24.17
N LEU A 510 10.76 -23.25 23.64
CA LEU A 510 11.01 -23.08 22.21
C LEU A 510 10.18 -24.12 21.43
N PRO A 511 9.62 -23.77 20.26
CA PRO A 511 9.04 -24.78 19.39
C PRO A 511 10.10 -25.85 19.09
N SER A 512 9.73 -27.12 19.22
CA SER A 512 10.58 -28.23 18.79
C SER A 512 10.95 -27.99 17.33
N LEU A 513 12.25 -28.07 17.03
CA LEU A 513 12.67 -28.16 15.64
C LEU A 513 12.11 -29.47 15.08
N PRO A 514 11.68 -29.52 13.81
CA PRO A 514 11.26 -30.77 13.20
C PRO A 514 12.38 -31.81 13.37
N VAL A 515 11.98 -33.05 13.65
CA VAL A 515 12.87 -34.19 13.88
C VAL A 515 13.46 -34.65 12.53
N VAL A 516 14.32 -33.82 11.94
CA VAL A 516 15.04 -33.97 10.65
C VAL A 516 14.35 -33.29 9.46
N PRO A 517 14.82 -32.10 9.01
CA PRO A 517 14.58 -31.66 7.64
C PRO A 517 15.45 -32.47 6.65
N PRO A 518 15.04 -32.60 5.38
CA PRO A 518 15.88 -33.14 4.31
C PRO A 518 17.24 -32.44 4.28
N VAL A 519 18.26 -33.12 3.76
CA VAL A 519 19.68 -32.73 3.82
C VAL A 519 19.89 -31.24 3.54
N LEU A 520 20.00 -30.43 4.60
CA LEU A 520 20.20 -28.99 4.46
C LEU A 520 21.66 -28.72 4.08
N HIS A 521 21.86 -28.18 2.89
CA HIS A 521 23.17 -27.72 2.45
C HIS A 521 23.31 -26.24 2.83
N GLU A 522 24.26 -25.91 3.70
CA GLU A 522 24.58 -24.51 4.01
C GLU A 522 25.19 -23.87 2.76
N GLU A 523 24.42 -23.00 2.10
CA GLU A 523 24.84 -22.35 0.85
C GLU A 523 25.63 -21.08 1.15
N ALA A 524 25.19 -20.30 2.16
CA ALA A 524 25.80 -19.02 2.49
C ALA A 524 25.66 -18.64 3.96
N LYS A 525 26.66 -17.92 4.49
CA LYS A 525 26.63 -17.31 5.82
C LYS A 525 26.83 -15.81 5.72
N HIS A 526 25.84 -15.05 6.15
CA HIS A 526 25.88 -13.58 6.19
C HIS A 526 25.94 -13.08 7.62
N VAL A 527 26.97 -12.31 7.97
CA VAL A 527 27.11 -11.67 9.29
C VAL A 527 26.91 -10.18 9.14
N GLN A 528 25.85 -9.63 9.73
CA GLN A 528 25.58 -8.20 9.80
C GLN A 528 25.80 -7.69 11.22
N ARG A 529 26.78 -6.79 11.38
CA ARG A 529 27.05 -6.09 12.65
C ARG A 529 26.49 -4.67 12.57
N ARG A 530 25.62 -4.30 13.51
CA ARG A 530 25.14 -2.93 13.69
C ARG A 530 25.49 -2.46 15.10
N VAL A 531 26.22 -1.37 15.18
CA VAL A 531 26.57 -0.72 16.44
C VAL A 531 25.86 0.63 16.46
N GLY A 532 24.89 0.78 17.37
CA GLY A 532 24.30 2.07 17.67
C GLY A 532 24.91 2.58 18.96
N MET A 533 25.75 3.61 18.89
CA MET A 533 26.31 4.28 20.05
C MET A 533 25.88 5.75 20.05
N VAL A 534 25.45 6.22 21.22
CA VAL A 534 25.17 7.62 21.50
C VAL A 534 25.93 7.97 22.78
N GLN A 535 26.86 8.91 22.67
CA GLN A 535 27.64 9.39 23.80
C GLN A 535 26.99 10.66 24.35
N PHE A 536 26.57 10.64 25.62
CA PHE A 536 26.09 11.82 26.35
C PHE A 536 26.96 12.00 27.59
N GLY A 537 27.88 12.97 27.54
CA GLY A 537 28.90 13.18 28.58
C GLY A 537 29.88 12.01 28.69
N ASN A 538 30.19 11.60 29.93
CA ASN A 538 31.07 10.45 30.22
C ASN A 538 30.37 9.09 30.13
N LYS A 539 29.07 9.06 29.80
CA LYS A 539 28.31 7.82 29.66
C LYS A 539 28.12 7.48 28.19
N ILE A 540 28.58 6.28 27.81
CA ILE A 540 28.34 5.70 26.48
C ILE A 540 27.07 4.87 26.59
N TRP A 541 26.03 5.26 25.86
CA TRP A 541 24.80 4.50 25.75
C TRP A 541 24.77 3.86 24.38
N GLY A 542 24.41 2.58 24.30
CA GLY A 542 24.35 1.95 23.00
C GLY A 542 23.97 0.50 23.05
N ARG A 543 23.78 -0.06 21.86
CA ARG A 543 23.52 -1.48 21.67
C ARG A 543 24.34 -1.99 20.51
N LYS A 544 24.99 -3.14 20.73
CA LYS A 544 25.55 -3.94 19.64
C LYS A 544 24.51 -4.99 19.26
N LYS A 545 24.11 -4.99 18.00
CA LYS A 545 23.31 -6.05 17.39
C LYS A 545 24.20 -6.76 16.38
N GLU A 546 24.48 -8.03 16.63
CA GLU A 546 25.10 -8.92 15.66
C GLU A 546 24.02 -9.90 15.19
N THR A 547 23.73 -9.84 13.90
CA THR A 547 22.82 -10.75 13.21
C THR A 547 23.68 -11.67 12.37
N THR A 548 23.66 -12.97 12.67
CA THR A 548 24.26 -13.99 11.81
C THR A 548 23.14 -14.76 11.13
N THR A 549 23.10 -14.71 9.81
CA THR A 549 22.10 -15.40 8.98
C THR A 549 22.77 -16.53 8.21
N HIS A 550 22.43 -17.76 8.54
CA HIS A 550 22.80 -18.94 7.74
C HIS A 550 21.69 -19.21 6.74
N VAL A 551 22.04 -19.36 5.46
CA VAL A 551 21.14 -19.68 4.35
C VAL A 551 21.35 -21.15 4.02
N TYR A 552 20.27 -21.92 4.15
CA TYR A 552 20.26 -23.32 3.78
C TYR A 552 19.40 -23.50 2.54
N GLN A 553 19.96 -24.17 1.54
CA GLN A 553 19.23 -24.64 0.38
C GLN A 553 18.69 -26.04 0.69
N MET A 554 17.40 -26.25 0.42
CA MET A 554 16.82 -27.59 0.45
C MET A 554 17.14 -28.27 -0.88
N SER A 555 17.74 -29.46 -0.79
CA SER A 555 17.96 -30.36 -1.93
C SER A 555 16.67 -31.06 -2.31
#